data_AF-A0A1G8YDV0-F1
#
_entry.id   AF-A0A1G8YDV0-F1
#
_cell.length_a   1.000
_cell.length_b   1.000
_cell.length_c   1.000
_cell.angle_alpha   90.00
_cell.angle_beta   90.00
_cell.angle_gamma   90.00
#
_symmetry.space_group_name_H-M   'P 1'
#
loop_
_entity.id
_entity.type
_entity.pdbx_description
1 polymer ?
#
loop_
_entity_poly.entity_id
_entity_poly.type
_entity_poly.pdbx_seq_one_letter_code
_entity_poly.pdbx_strand_id
1 'polypeptide(L)'
;MTRSSSPSSATVRRTWHKPPFIANPWLRYGLWLVVAAYLVWALGTLPFNWERIAEGLPRAARIFGGGFPPSFDRADLLFTGFKESLQIAILATLLGVLLSIPFAVMAARNLAPRPVYLLGRGVIIVSRSFHPVIVAILFVAAVGFGPLAGILTLTLYSIGFVGKLLAEEIEEIDWGQVEAMKATGAGYFATLVYAVFPQILPRQVGLSMYQLDSNLRASAVVGIVGAGGIGGTLMNAFGRYDYDFAFAILLVIIAVILVSEGVSGWVRKQIW
;
A
#
# COMPACT_ATOMS: atom_id res chain seq x y z
N MET A 1 41.43 5.99 75.65
CA MET A 1 41.84 5.92 74.23
C MET A 1 41.99 4.46 73.83
N THR A 2 41.00 3.86 73.19
CA THR A 2 41.15 2.65 72.35
C THR A 2 39.97 2.63 71.37
N ARG A 3 40.27 2.80 70.08
CA ARG A 3 39.30 2.88 68.97
C ARG A 3 38.74 1.48 68.69
N SER A 4 37.41 1.34 68.71
CA SER A 4 36.71 0.21 68.10
C SER A 4 36.60 0.44 66.59
N SER A 5 37.27 -0.40 65.81
CA SER A 5 37.22 -0.44 64.35
C SER A 5 35.86 -0.91 63.85
N SER A 6 35.15 -0.06 63.12
CA SER A 6 33.99 -0.45 62.30
C SER A 6 34.46 -1.14 61.01
N PRO A 7 33.84 -2.24 60.57
CA PRO A 7 34.18 -2.86 59.30
C PRO A 7 33.63 -2.02 58.14
N SER A 8 34.54 -1.67 57.24
CA SER A 8 34.30 -1.07 55.92
C SER A 8 33.19 -1.80 55.15
N SER A 9 32.11 -1.10 54.84
CA SER A 9 31.06 -1.56 53.93
C SER A 9 31.62 -1.60 52.50
N ALA A 10 31.97 -2.80 52.03
CA ALA A 10 32.39 -3.01 50.65
C ALA A 10 31.27 -2.59 49.67
N THR A 11 31.55 -1.59 48.85
CA THR A 11 30.68 -1.13 47.76
C THR A 11 30.63 -2.20 46.66
N VAL A 12 29.57 -3.00 46.65
CA VAL A 12 29.29 -3.97 45.59
C VAL A 12 29.06 -3.21 44.28
N ARG A 13 30.03 -3.25 43.36
CA ARG A 13 29.88 -2.71 42.00
C ARG A 13 28.80 -3.51 41.26
N ARG A 14 27.60 -2.94 41.09
CA ARG A 14 26.56 -3.53 40.24
C ARG A 14 26.95 -3.39 38.77
N THR A 15 27.44 -4.47 38.17
CA THR A 15 27.64 -4.55 36.71
C THR A 15 26.31 -4.92 36.05
N TRP A 16 25.73 -3.97 35.32
CA TRP A 16 24.54 -4.23 34.51
C TRP A 16 24.84 -5.29 33.44
N HIS A 17 23.98 -6.32 33.36
CA HIS A 17 23.97 -7.28 32.25
C HIS A 17 22.63 -7.13 31.53
N LYS A 18 22.67 -7.02 30.21
CA LYS A 18 21.46 -6.98 29.38
C LYS A 18 20.67 -8.29 29.61
N PRO A 19 19.40 -8.23 30.05
CA PRO A 19 18.60 -9.44 30.19
C PRO A 19 18.45 -10.12 28.82
N PRO A 20 18.58 -11.46 28.74
CA PRO A 20 18.36 -12.18 27.50
C PRO A 20 16.90 -12.02 27.05
N PHE A 21 16.67 -11.94 25.73
CA PHE A 21 15.33 -11.83 25.14
C PHE A 21 14.38 -12.96 25.56
N ILE A 22 14.91 -14.15 25.87
CA ILE A 22 14.17 -15.29 26.41
C ILE A 22 14.87 -15.71 27.71
N ALA A 23 14.13 -15.64 28.82
CA ALA A 23 14.65 -15.93 30.15
C ALA A 23 15.05 -17.40 30.34
N ASN A 24 14.39 -18.34 29.63
CA ASN A 24 14.69 -19.76 29.69
C ASN A 24 15.80 -20.15 28.68
N PRO A 25 17.00 -20.59 29.14
CA PRO A 25 18.11 -20.95 28.27
C PRO A 25 17.77 -22.08 27.30
N TRP A 26 17.00 -23.09 27.74
CA TRP A 26 16.63 -24.25 26.92
C TRP A 26 15.74 -23.87 25.75
N LEU A 27 14.77 -22.97 25.99
CA LEU A 27 13.89 -22.47 24.94
C LEU A 27 14.65 -21.63 23.92
N ARG A 28 15.63 -20.82 24.37
CA ARG A 28 16.50 -20.04 23.49
C ARG A 28 17.32 -20.96 22.57
N TYR A 29 18.05 -21.93 23.13
CA TYR A 29 18.86 -22.84 22.33
C TYR A 29 18.00 -23.76 21.44
N GLY A 30 16.84 -24.18 21.93
CA GLY A 30 15.86 -24.94 21.15
C GLY A 30 15.34 -24.18 19.93
N LEU A 31 14.98 -22.89 20.08
CA LEU A 31 14.56 -22.05 18.94
C LEU A 31 15.68 -21.86 17.92
N TRP A 32 16.92 -21.63 18.37
CA TRP A 32 18.06 -21.54 17.46
C TRP A 32 18.29 -22.84 16.70
N LEU A 33 18.13 -23.99 17.36
CA LEU A 33 18.25 -25.30 16.74
C LEU A 33 17.13 -25.54 15.72
N VAL A 34 15.89 -25.18 16.02
CA VAL A 34 14.76 -25.28 15.08
C VAL A 34 14.98 -24.38 13.86
N VAL A 35 15.42 -23.14 14.06
CA VAL A 35 15.75 -22.22 12.95
C VAL A 35 16.90 -22.78 12.11
N ALA A 36 17.97 -23.27 12.74
CA ALA A 36 19.09 -23.86 12.03
C ALA A 36 18.70 -25.12 11.24
N ALA A 37 17.90 -26.01 11.84
CA ALA A 37 17.37 -27.19 11.18
C ALA A 37 16.46 -26.83 10.00
N TYR A 38 15.60 -25.83 10.16
CA TYR A 38 14.77 -25.29 9.08
C TYR A 38 15.62 -24.70 7.96
N LEU A 39 16.67 -23.93 8.26
CA LEU A 39 17.58 -23.37 7.26
C LEU A 39 18.33 -24.46 6.50
N VAL A 40 18.84 -25.49 7.18
CA VAL A 40 19.51 -26.62 6.54
C VAL A 40 18.54 -27.37 5.63
N TRP A 41 17.32 -27.61 6.09
CA TRP A 41 16.27 -28.24 5.28
C TRP A 41 15.88 -27.38 4.07
N ALA A 42 15.67 -26.07 4.26
CA ALA A 42 15.34 -25.14 3.19
C ALA A 42 16.47 -25.06 2.15
N LEU A 43 17.72 -24.91 2.58
CA LEU A 43 18.88 -24.86 1.67
C LEU A 43 19.10 -26.20 0.95
N GLY A 44 18.82 -27.33 1.60
CA GLY A 44 18.94 -28.66 0.99
C GLY A 44 17.80 -29.02 0.03
N THR A 45 16.62 -28.41 0.18
CA THR A 45 15.45 -28.66 -0.67
C THR A 45 15.30 -27.67 -1.81
N LEU A 46 15.85 -26.46 -1.66
CA LEU A 46 15.88 -25.47 -2.72
C LEU A 46 16.84 -25.94 -3.83
N PRO A 47 16.39 -26.04 -5.09
CA PRO A 47 17.23 -26.45 -6.22
C PRO A 47 18.18 -25.31 -6.63
N PHE A 48 19.15 -24.98 -5.76
CA PHE A 48 20.18 -23.99 -6.03
C PHE A 48 21.12 -24.50 -7.12
N ASN A 49 20.88 -24.05 -8.36
CA ASN A 49 21.75 -24.33 -9.48
C ASN A 49 22.78 -23.19 -9.61
N TRP A 50 24.01 -23.44 -9.16
CA TRP A 50 25.09 -22.46 -9.22
C TRP A 50 25.47 -22.06 -10.65
N GLU A 51 25.31 -22.96 -11.63
CA GLU A 51 25.54 -22.69 -13.05
C GLU A 51 24.53 -21.67 -13.58
N ARG A 52 23.24 -21.82 -13.22
CA ARG A 52 22.19 -20.84 -13.58
C ARG A 52 22.47 -19.44 -13.03
N ILE A 53 23.03 -19.36 -11.82
CA ILE A 53 23.40 -18.08 -11.20
C ILE A 53 24.58 -17.46 -11.95
N ALA A 54 25.61 -18.26 -12.27
CA ALA A 54 26.75 -17.81 -13.05
C ALA A 54 26.34 -17.33 -14.46
N GLU A 55 25.38 -18.01 -15.12
CA GLU A 55 24.81 -17.58 -16.40
C GLU A 55 23.94 -16.31 -16.29
N GLY A 56 23.34 -16.07 -15.13
CA GLY A 56 22.52 -14.89 -14.85
C GLY A 56 23.33 -13.60 -14.75
N LEU A 57 24.56 -13.67 -14.23
CA LEU A 57 25.44 -12.51 -14.04
C LEU A 57 25.75 -11.75 -15.35
N PRO A 58 26.17 -12.40 -16.45
CA PRO A 58 26.34 -11.73 -17.74
C PRO A 58 25.05 -11.11 -18.30
N ARG A 59 23.89 -11.74 -18.07
CA ARG A 59 22.60 -11.22 -18.53
C ARG A 59 22.24 -9.94 -17.76
N ALA A 60 22.44 -9.93 -16.44
CA ALA A 60 22.27 -8.74 -15.62
C ALA A 60 23.22 -7.62 -16.08
N ALA A 61 24.51 -7.92 -16.29
CA ALA A 61 25.49 -6.96 -16.79
C ALA A 61 25.07 -6.35 -18.14
N ARG A 62 24.47 -7.13 -19.04
CA ARG A 62 23.94 -6.62 -20.32
C ARG A 62 22.75 -5.69 -20.14
N ILE A 63 21.83 -5.99 -19.22
CA ILE A 63 20.66 -5.14 -18.94
C ILE A 63 21.12 -3.80 -18.34
N PHE A 64 21.96 -3.84 -17.30
CA PHE A 64 22.45 -2.63 -16.64
C PHE A 64 23.41 -1.84 -17.53
N GLY A 65 24.29 -2.52 -18.28
CA GLY A 65 25.19 -1.88 -19.24
C GLY A 65 24.45 -1.29 -20.44
N GLY A 66 23.38 -1.94 -20.91
CA GLY A 66 22.52 -1.42 -21.98
C GLY A 66 21.60 -0.30 -21.53
N GLY A 67 21.37 -0.12 -20.23
CA GLY A 67 20.58 0.98 -19.67
C GLY A 67 21.28 2.34 -19.68
N PHE A 68 22.60 2.38 -19.84
CA PHE A 68 23.38 3.62 -19.80
C PHE A 68 24.10 3.89 -21.13
N PRO A 69 23.95 5.09 -21.73
CA PRO A 69 23.15 6.22 -21.27
C PRO A 69 21.63 6.03 -21.52
N PRO A 70 20.76 6.56 -20.64
CA PRO A 70 19.31 6.54 -20.88
C PRO A 70 18.95 7.33 -22.15
N SER A 71 18.14 6.75 -23.03
CA SER A 71 17.69 7.42 -24.26
C SER A 71 16.33 8.12 -24.07
N PHE A 72 16.30 9.41 -24.41
CA PHE A 72 15.09 10.25 -24.38
C PHE A 72 14.54 10.57 -25.78
N ASP A 73 15.06 9.91 -26.81
CA ASP A 73 14.68 10.11 -28.22
C ASP A 73 13.17 9.86 -28.45
N ARG A 74 12.57 9.03 -27.59
CA ARG A 74 11.15 8.65 -27.63
C ARG A 74 10.33 9.33 -26.54
N ALA A 75 10.64 10.60 -26.25
CA ALA A 75 9.96 11.39 -25.22
C ALA A 75 8.43 11.43 -25.41
N ASP A 76 7.93 11.42 -26.65
CA ASP A 76 6.49 11.44 -26.92
C ASP A 76 5.75 10.21 -26.35
N LEU A 77 6.37 9.03 -26.45
CA LEU A 77 5.81 7.79 -25.88
C LEU A 77 5.82 7.82 -24.34
N LEU A 78 6.86 8.43 -23.77
CA LEU A 78 7.00 8.63 -22.34
C LEU A 78 5.92 9.57 -21.80
N PHE A 79 5.73 10.74 -22.42
CA PHE A 79 4.69 11.69 -22.06
C PHE A 79 3.29 11.09 -22.22
N THR A 80 3.03 10.38 -23.33
CA THR A 80 1.73 9.74 -23.59
C THR A 80 1.43 8.67 -22.55
N GLY A 81 2.37 7.75 -22.28
CA GLY A 81 2.19 6.69 -21.30
C GLY A 81 2.05 7.23 -19.87
N PHE A 82 2.79 8.28 -19.52
CA PHE A 82 2.64 8.94 -18.23
C PHE A 82 1.27 9.61 -18.08
N LYS A 83 0.84 10.37 -19.10
CA LYS A 83 -0.48 11.02 -19.13
C LYS A 83 -1.61 10.01 -18.95
N GLU A 84 -1.52 8.86 -19.63
CA GLU A 84 -2.49 7.78 -19.48
C GLU A 84 -2.49 7.20 -18.05
N SER A 85 -1.31 7.02 -17.45
CA SER A 85 -1.19 6.57 -16.05
C SER A 85 -1.80 7.55 -15.06
N LEU A 86 -1.62 8.85 -15.29
CA LEU A 86 -2.23 9.92 -14.50
C LEU A 86 -3.75 9.90 -14.63
N GLN A 87 -4.28 9.72 -15.84
CA GLN A 87 -5.72 9.57 -16.08
C GLN A 87 -6.29 8.35 -15.36
N ILE A 88 -5.62 7.20 -15.46
CA ILE A 88 -6.02 5.97 -14.75
C ILE A 88 -6.07 6.24 -13.24
N ALA A 89 -5.02 6.83 -12.67
CA ALA A 89 -4.93 7.06 -11.23
C ALA A 89 -5.99 8.05 -10.73
N ILE A 90 -6.23 9.15 -11.45
CA ILE A 90 -7.25 10.14 -11.08
C ILE A 90 -8.64 9.51 -11.15
N LEU A 91 -8.98 8.84 -12.25
CA LEU A 91 -10.30 8.22 -12.43
C LEU A 91 -10.54 7.10 -11.41
N ALA A 92 -9.55 6.24 -11.17
CA ALA A 92 -9.64 5.19 -10.17
C ALA A 92 -9.80 5.75 -8.76
N THR A 93 -9.12 6.85 -8.44
CA THR A 93 -9.25 7.52 -7.15
C THR A 93 -10.63 8.14 -7.00
N LEU A 94 -11.10 8.88 -8.01
CA LEU A 94 -12.42 9.50 -8.00
C LEU A 94 -13.52 8.44 -7.78
N LEU A 95 -13.52 7.39 -8.60
CA LEU A 95 -14.51 6.31 -8.52
C LEU A 95 -14.35 5.53 -7.21
N GLY A 96 -13.12 5.21 -6.81
CA GLY A 96 -12.83 4.48 -5.58
C GLY A 96 -13.30 5.22 -4.33
N VAL A 97 -12.98 6.51 -4.23
CA VAL A 97 -13.40 7.40 -3.14
C VAL A 97 -14.92 7.57 -3.14
N LEU A 98 -15.52 7.85 -4.29
CA LEU A 98 -16.99 8.02 -4.39
C LEU A 98 -17.75 6.76 -3.99
N LEU A 99 -17.31 5.59 -4.48
CA LEU A 99 -17.94 4.31 -4.18
C LEU A 99 -17.60 3.82 -2.76
N SER A 100 -16.46 4.23 -2.18
CA SER A 100 -16.11 3.87 -0.81
C SER A 100 -17.07 4.44 0.23
N ILE A 101 -17.66 5.62 0.00
CA ILE A 101 -18.59 6.27 0.95
C ILE A 101 -19.82 5.40 1.23
N PRO A 102 -20.62 4.97 0.22
CA PRO A 102 -21.77 4.11 0.50
C PRO A 102 -21.35 2.76 1.09
N PHE A 103 -20.26 2.14 0.63
CA PHE A 103 -19.79 0.88 1.22
C PHE A 103 -19.32 1.04 2.67
N ALA A 104 -18.71 2.16 3.03
CA ALA A 104 -18.30 2.46 4.40
C ALA A 104 -19.52 2.65 5.31
N VAL A 105 -20.52 3.41 4.88
CA VAL A 105 -21.80 3.57 5.58
C VAL A 105 -22.49 2.22 5.76
N MET A 106 -22.51 1.39 4.71
CA MET A 106 -23.06 0.04 4.80
C MET A 106 -22.28 -0.82 5.79
N ALA A 107 -20.94 -0.71 5.84
CA ALA A 107 -20.08 -1.55 6.66
C ALA A 107 -19.91 -1.07 8.12
N ALA A 108 -20.50 0.06 8.50
CA ALA A 108 -20.46 0.59 9.86
C ALA A 108 -21.55 -0.03 10.73
N ARG A 109 -21.15 -0.73 11.81
CA ARG A 109 -22.06 -1.48 12.69
C ARG A 109 -23.08 -0.60 13.41
N ASN A 110 -22.73 0.66 13.61
CA ASN A 110 -23.50 1.61 14.40
C ASN A 110 -24.61 2.30 13.58
N LEU A 111 -24.50 2.31 12.24
CA LEU A 111 -25.44 2.96 11.32
C LEU A 111 -26.33 1.96 10.56
N ALA A 112 -25.75 0.85 10.08
CA ALA A 112 -26.42 -0.06 9.16
C ALA A 112 -27.15 -1.23 9.86
N PRO A 113 -28.33 -1.64 9.37
CA PRO A 113 -28.98 -2.86 9.85
C PRO A 113 -28.15 -4.09 9.46
N ARG A 114 -28.24 -5.17 10.27
CA ARG A 114 -27.43 -6.39 10.12
C ARG A 114 -27.25 -6.93 8.69
N PRO A 115 -28.28 -7.08 7.84
CA PRO A 115 -28.08 -7.62 6.48
C PRO A 115 -27.24 -6.68 5.60
N VAL A 116 -27.47 -5.37 5.67
CA VAL A 116 -26.72 -4.36 4.92
C VAL A 116 -25.27 -4.30 5.42
N TYR A 117 -25.09 -4.39 6.73
CA TYR A 117 -23.78 -4.50 7.38
C TYR A 117 -22.94 -5.67 6.87
N LEU A 118 -23.53 -6.87 6.81
CA LEU A 118 -22.84 -8.05 6.33
C LEU A 118 -22.48 -7.94 4.85
N LEU A 119 -23.36 -7.37 4.02
CA LEU A 119 -23.07 -7.12 2.60
C LEU A 119 -21.93 -6.11 2.41
N GLY A 120 -21.99 -4.97 3.10
CA GLY A 120 -20.93 -3.94 3.03
C GLY A 120 -19.57 -4.49 3.46
N ARG A 121 -19.52 -5.20 4.59
CA ARG A 121 -18.30 -5.86 5.04
C ARG A 121 -17.82 -6.96 4.08
N GLY A 122 -18.74 -7.74 3.52
CA GLY A 122 -18.42 -8.77 2.54
C GLY A 122 -17.69 -8.19 1.32
N VAL A 123 -18.19 -7.10 0.75
CA VAL A 123 -17.55 -6.41 -0.38
C VAL A 123 -16.15 -5.90 -0.01
N ILE A 124 -16.00 -5.29 1.17
CA ILE A 124 -14.71 -4.81 1.66
C ILE A 124 -13.71 -5.96 1.86
N ILE A 125 -14.16 -7.10 2.41
CA ILE A 125 -13.30 -8.26 2.63
C ILE A 125 -12.87 -8.86 1.29
N VAL A 126 -13.80 -9.05 0.35
CA VAL A 126 -13.51 -9.61 -0.98
C VAL A 126 -12.54 -8.73 -1.76
N SER A 127 -12.79 -7.42 -1.82
CA SER A 127 -11.92 -6.48 -2.54
C SER A 127 -10.50 -6.44 -1.99
N ARG A 128 -10.31 -6.70 -0.69
CA ARG A 128 -8.99 -6.76 -0.04
C ARG A 128 -8.32 -8.14 -0.06
N SER A 129 -9.04 -9.19 -0.43
CA SER A 129 -8.51 -10.55 -0.43
C SER A 129 -7.52 -10.80 -1.56
N PHE A 130 -7.63 -10.05 -2.66
CA PHE A 130 -6.79 -10.21 -3.85
C PHE A 130 -5.79 -9.08 -3.99
N HIS A 131 -4.56 -9.42 -4.40
CA HIS A 131 -3.56 -8.42 -4.78
C HIS A 131 -4.02 -7.69 -6.07
N PRO A 132 -3.78 -6.37 -6.22
CA PRO A 132 -4.20 -5.59 -7.39
C PRO A 132 -3.76 -6.19 -8.73
N VAL A 133 -2.57 -6.80 -8.78
CA VAL A 133 -2.07 -7.49 -9.99
C VAL A 133 -2.97 -8.64 -10.43
N ILE A 134 -3.47 -9.45 -9.50
CA ILE A 134 -4.36 -10.59 -9.85
C ILE A 134 -5.67 -10.04 -10.41
N VAL A 135 -6.22 -9.01 -9.75
CA VAL A 135 -7.44 -8.32 -10.19
C VAL A 135 -7.24 -7.67 -11.58
N ALA A 136 -6.06 -7.11 -11.85
CA ALA A 136 -5.71 -6.57 -13.17
C ALA A 136 -5.78 -7.63 -14.25
N ILE A 137 -5.19 -8.82 -14.03
CA ILE A 137 -5.23 -9.93 -14.99
C ILE A 137 -6.69 -10.29 -15.32
N LEU A 138 -7.55 -10.37 -14.30
CA LEU A 138 -8.96 -10.69 -14.49
C LEU A 138 -9.70 -9.62 -15.31
N PHE A 139 -9.48 -8.33 -15.01
CA PHE A 139 -10.13 -7.25 -15.77
C PHE A 139 -9.57 -7.08 -17.18
N VAL A 140 -8.27 -7.31 -17.39
CA VAL A 140 -7.68 -7.35 -18.73
C VAL A 140 -8.26 -8.52 -19.52
N ALA A 141 -8.46 -9.69 -18.90
CA ALA A 141 -9.11 -10.82 -19.56
C ALA A 141 -10.60 -10.55 -19.86
N ALA A 142 -11.30 -9.82 -18.99
CA ALA A 142 -12.74 -9.56 -19.13
C ALA A 142 -13.07 -8.41 -20.11
N VAL A 143 -12.30 -7.31 -20.08
CA VAL A 143 -12.59 -6.10 -20.86
C VAL A 143 -11.58 -5.88 -21.99
N GLY A 144 -10.44 -6.58 -21.96
CA GLY A 144 -9.34 -6.42 -22.90
C GLY A 144 -8.21 -5.54 -22.37
N PHE A 145 -7.15 -5.44 -23.18
CA PHE A 145 -6.00 -4.60 -22.89
C PHE A 145 -6.36 -3.11 -22.91
N GLY A 146 -5.82 -2.34 -21.97
CA GLY A 146 -5.92 -0.90 -21.95
C GLY A 146 -6.32 -0.28 -20.60
N PRO A 147 -6.47 1.06 -20.58
CA PRO A 147 -6.59 1.84 -19.34
C PRO A 147 -7.85 1.54 -18.53
N LEU A 148 -8.93 1.08 -19.19
CA LEU A 148 -10.18 0.73 -18.52
C LEU A 148 -9.96 -0.40 -17.50
N ALA A 149 -9.20 -1.44 -17.86
CA ALA A 149 -8.88 -2.53 -16.93
C ALA A 149 -8.11 -2.03 -15.70
N GLY A 150 -7.18 -1.08 -15.90
CA GLY A 150 -6.45 -0.43 -14.82
C GLY A 150 -7.35 0.38 -13.90
N ILE A 151 -8.26 1.17 -14.47
CA ILE A 151 -9.23 1.98 -13.71
C ILE A 151 -10.10 1.09 -12.83
N LEU A 152 -10.67 0.02 -13.38
CA LEU A 152 -11.53 -0.91 -12.61
C LEU A 152 -10.76 -1.62 -11.50
N THR A 153 -9.54 -2.08 -11.81
CA THR A 153 -8.67 -2.75 -10.84
C THR A 153 -8.38 -1.86 -9.64
N LEU A 154 -7.91 -0.64 -9.91
CA LEU A 154 -7.51 0.30 -8.86
C LEU A 154 -8.73 0.88 -8.14
N THR A 155 -9.88 0.98 -8.81
CA THR A 155 -11.16 1.35 -8.17
C THR A 155 -11.57 0.29 -7.15
N LEU A 156 -11.57 -0.99 -7.53
CA LEU A 156 -11.93 -2.08 -6.62
C LEU A 156 -11.00 -2.12 -5.40
N TYR A 157 -9.70 -1.96 -5.63
CA TYR A 157 -8.71 -1.87 -4.56
C TYR A 157 -8.97 -0.67 -3.63
N SER A 158 -9.25 0.50 -4.20
CA SER A 158 -9.54 1.74 -3.46
C SER A 158 -10.81 1.61 -2.60
N ILE A 159 -11.86 0.96 -3.11
CA ILE A 159 -13.10 0.68 -2.36
C ILE A 159 -12.80 -0.13 -1.09
N GLY A 160 -12.00 -1.20 -1.22
CA GLY A 160 -11.66 -2.04 -0.08
C GLY A 160 -10.82 -1.31 0.97
N PHE A 161 -9.82 -0.55 0.53
CA PHE A 161 -8.94 0.19 1.43
C PHE A 161 -9.64 1.38 2.10
N VAL A 162 -10.15 2.33 1.31
CA VAL A 162 -10.80 3.55 1.80
C VAL A 162 -12.10 3.21 2.53
N GLY A 163 -12.90 2.29 1.99
CA GLY A 163 -14.17 1.89 2.60
C GLY A 163 -13.98 1.27 3.98
N LYS A 164 -12.92 0.49 4.19
CA LYS A 164 -12.61 -0.08 5.52
C LYS A 164 -12.24 1.00 6.53
N LEU A 165 -11.32 1.90 6.17
CA LEU A 165 -10.83 2.95 7.07
C LEU A 165 -11.93 3.97 7.38
N LEU A 166 -12.76 4.29 6.39
CA LEU A 166 -13.89 5.19 6.58
C LEU A 166 -14.99 4.51 7.42
N ALA A 167 -15.23 3.21 7.27
CA ALA A 167 -16.17 2.49 8.15
C ALA A 167 -15.72 2.46 9.61
N GLU A 168 -14.41 2.31 9.87
CA GLU A 168 -13.85 2.42 11.22
C GLU A 168 -14.04 3.83 11.79
N GLU A 169 -13.76 4.86 10.99
CA GLU A 169 -14.00 6.25 11.40
C GLU A 169 -15.48 6.52 11.70
N ILE A 170 -16.40 5.98 10.88
CA ILE A 170 -17.84 6.09 11.13
C ILE A 170 -18.23 5.38 12.43
N GLU A 171 -17.60 4.26 12.78
CA GLU A 171 -17.85 3.55 14.03
C GLU A 171 -17.40 4.35 15.28
N GLU A 172 -16.44 5.26 15.12
CA GLU A 172 -15.82 6.07 16.19
C GLU A 172 -16.41 7.48 16.36
N ILE A 173 -17.43 7.86 15.56
CA ILE A 173 -18.05 9.20 15.63
C ILE A 173 -18.71 9.51 16.97
N ASP A 174 -18.84 10.81 17.29
CA ASP A 174 -19.63 11.28 18.43
C ASP A 174 -21.13 11.13 18.14
N TRP A 175 -21.77 10.27 18.93
CA TRP A 175 -23.21 10.01 18.88
C TRP A 175 -24.05 11.18 19.35
N GLY A 176 -23.51 12.12 20.14
CA GLY A 176 -24.23 13.30 20.60
C GLY A 176 -24.77 14.16 19.45
N GLN A 177 -23.98 14.37 18.39
CA GLN A 177 -24.42 15.11 17.20
C GLN A 177 -25.51 14.36 16.43
N VAL A 178 -25.42 13.03 16.37
CA VAL A 178 -26.39 12.16 15.69
C VAL A 178 -27.73 12.16 16.43
N GLU A 179 -27.71 12.06 17.75
CA GLU A 179 -28.89 12.10 18.61
C GLU A 179 -29.56 13.47 18.59
N ALA A 180 -28.77 14.56 18.63
CA ALA A 180 -29.29 15.92 18.51
C ALA A 180 -30.07 16.12 17.21
N MET A 181 -29.56 15.65 16.06
CA MET A 181 -30.31 15.73 14.81
C MET A 181 -31.55 14.85 14.78
N LYS A 182 -31.50 13.65 15.37
CA LYS A 182 -32.70 12.79 15.47
C LYS A 182 -33.78 13.44 16.34
N ALA A 183 -33.39 14.16 17.39
CA ALA A 183 -34.32 14.85 18.29
C ALA A 183 -35.08 16.00 17.60
N THR A 184 -34.52 16.61 16.55
CA THR A 184 -35.24 17.61 15.74
C THR A 184 -36.22 16.99 14.74
N GLY A 185 -36.35 15.66 14.70
CA GLY A 185 -37.18 14.94 13.72
C GLY A 185 -36.53 14.76 12.34
N ALA A 186 -35.22 14.94 12.21
CA ALA A 186 -34.53 14.74 10.94
C ALA A 186 -34.53 13.26 10.51
N GLY A 187 -34.82 13.01 9.23
CA GLY A 187 -34.78 11.66 8.66
C GLY A 187 -33.35 11.11 8.48
N TYR A 188 -33.23 9.81 8.20
CA TYR A 188 -31.94 9.10 8.10
C TYR A 188 -30.90 9.78 7.20
N PHE A 189 -31.29 10.19 5.99
CA PHE A 189 -30.39 10.87 5.05
C PHE A 189 -29.92 12.24 5.55
N ALA A 190 -30.80 13.00 6.20
CA ALA A 190 -30.43 14.29 6.78
C ALA A 190 -29.45 14.09 7.95
N THR A 191 -29.69 13.11 8.82
CA THR A 191 -28.73 12.75 9.88
C THR A 191 -27.38 12.33 9.30
N LEU A 192 -27.38 11.54 8.22
CA LEU A 192 -26.14 11.08 7.60
C LEU A 192 -25.33 12.23 6.99
N VAL A 193 -25.98 13.15 6.27
CA VAL A 193 -25.32 14.29 5.61
C VAL A 193 -24.88 15.37 6.59
N TYR A 194 -25.68 15.65 7.64
CA TYR A 194 -25.42 16.79 8.53
C TYR A 194 -24.82 16.44 9.89
N ALA A 195 -24.96 15.21 10.37
CA ALA A 195 -24.37 14.78 11.65
C ALA A 195 -23.16 13.85 11.46
N VAL A 196 -23.20 12.92 10.49
CA VAL A 196 -22.14 11.92 10.30
C VAL A 196 -21.06 12.42 9.34
N PHE A 197 -21.45 12.86 8.15
CA PHE A 197 -20.51 13.24 7.09
C PHE A 197 -19.51 14.34 7.52
N PRO A 198 -19.91 15.41 8.25
CA PRO A 198 -18.98 16.46 8.67
C PRO A 198 -17.88 15.96 9.61
N GLN A 199 -18.16 14.94 10.43
CA GLN A 199 -17.17 14.35 11.35
C GLN A 199 -16.10 13.55 10.60
N ILE A 200 -16.49 12.84 9.53
CA ILE A 200 -15.58 11.97 8.76
C ILE A 200 -14.92 12.67 7.56
N LEU A 201 -15.37 13.88 7.21
CA LEU A 201 -14.84 14.67 6.09
C LEU A 201 -13.31 14.88 6.14
N PRO A 202 -12.71 15.28 7.29
CA PRO A 202 -11.26 15.37 7.45
C PRO A 202 -10.53 14.10 7.02
N ARG A 203 -11.02 12.95 7.51
CA ARG A 203 -10.47 11.63 7.21
C ARG A 203 -10.62 11.29 5.73
N GLN A 204 -11.78 11.58 5.14
CA GLN A 204 -12.05 11.29 3.74
C GLN A 204 -11.15 12.08 2.79
N VAL A 205 -10.88 13.35 3.06
CA VAL A 205 -9.95 14.17 2.28
C VAL A 205 -8.53 13.59 2.38
N GLY A 206 -8.07 13.26 3.58
CA GLY A 206 -6.77 12.64 3.80
C GLY A 206 -6.59 11.31 3.06
N LEU A 207 -7.60 10.44 3.12
CA LEU A 207 -7.60 9.16 2.40
C LEU A 207 -7.62 9.35 0.87
N SER A 208 -8.36 10.34 0.37
CA SER A 208 -8.42 10.63 -1.07
C SER A 208 -7.07 11.08 -1.62
N MET A 209 -6.37 11.98 -0.92
CA MET A 209 -5.02 12.43 -1.32
C MET A 209 -3.99 11.31 -1.26
N TYR A 210 -4.07 10.46 -0.23
CA TYR A 210 -3.21 9.28 -0.12
C TYR A 210 -3.49 8.29 -1.27
N GLN A 211 -4.78 8.04 -1.56
CA GLN A 211 -5.17 7.07 -2.57
C GLN A 211 -4.76 7.52 -3.98
N LEU A 212 -4.74 8.82 -4.26
CA LEU A 212 -4.23 9.35 -5.52
C LEU A 212 -2.75 8.99 -5.73
N ASP A 213 -1.89 9.22 -4.74
CA ASP A 213 -0.47 8.86 -4.80
C ASP A 213 -0.28 7.34 -4.93
N SER A 214 -1.02 6.59 -4.11
CA SER A 214 -0.97 5.13 -4.15
C SER A 214 -1.40 4.59 -5.52
N ASN A 215 -2.45 5.15 -6.13
CA ASN A 215 -2.95 4.73 -7.42
C ASN A 215 -2.00 5.12 -8.56
N LEU A 216 -1.33 6.27 -8.48
CA LEU A 216 -0.29 6.65 -9.44
C LEU A 216 0.84 5.62 -9.46
N ARG A 217 1.34 5.23 -8.28
CA ARG A 217 2.38 4.21 -8.16
C ARG A 217 1.91 2.83 -8.62
N ALA A 218 0.72 2.43 -8.20
CA ALA A 218 0.15 1.13 -8.55
C ALA A 218 -0.17 1.03 -10.05
N SER A 219 -0.48 2.15 -10.73
CA SER A 219 -0.78 2.18 -12.16
C SER A 219 0.39 1.71 -13.02
N ALA A 220 1.64 1.99 -12.61
CA ALA A 220 2.83 1.50 -13.31
C ALA A 220 2.94 -0.04 -13.23
N VAL A 221 2.67 -0.63 -12.07
CA VAL A 221 2.72 -2.10 -11.88
C VAL A 221 1.57 -2.78 -12.63
N VAL A 222 0.35 -2.24 -12.51
CA VAL A 222 -0.83 -2.78 -13.19
C VAL A 222 -0.70 -2.62 -14.71
N GLY A 223 -0.06 -1.55 -15.19
CA GLY A 223 0.22 -1.32 -16.61
C GLY A 223 1.09 -2.39 -17.26
N ILE A 224 2.08 -2.93 -16.52
CA ILE A 224 2.95 -4.03 -16.99
C ILE A 224 2.13 -5.28 -17.36
N VAL A 225 0.99 -5.48 -16.70
CA VAL A 225 0.13 -6.66 -16.84
C VAL A 225 -0.91 -6.47 -17.96
N GLY A 226 -0.89 -5.34 -18.67
CA GLY A 226 -1.77 -5.08 -19.81
C GLY A 226 -2.83 -4.00 -19.57
N ALA A 227 -2.79 -3.31 -18.43
CA ALA A 227 -3.71 -2.22 -18.12
C ALA A 227 -3.32 -0.86 -18.74
N GLY A 228 -2.33 -0.82 -19.64
CA GLY A 228 -1.90 0.38 -20.35
C GLY A 228 -0.99 1.30 -19.54
N GLY A 229 -0.87 2.55 -19.98
CA GLY A 229 -0.03 3.56 -19.33
C GLY A 229 1.47 3.28 -19.43
N ILE A 230 2.23 3.90 -18.53
CA ILE A 230 3.69 3.89 -18.53
C ILE A 230 4.26 2.50 -18.26
N GLY A 231 3.52 1.68 -17.48
CA GLY A 231 3.86 0.28 -17.24
C GLY A 231 3.81 -0.57 -18.52
N GLY A 232 2.83 -0.32 -19.39
CA GLY A 232 2.75 -0.96 -20.69
C GLY A 232 3.91 -0.56 -21.61
N THR A 233 4.24 0.74 -21.65
CA THR A 233 5.42 1.24 -22.39
C THR A 233 6.72 0.62 -21.89
N LEU A 234 6.87 0.49 -20.57
CA LEU A 234 8.02 -0.15 -19.94
C LEU A 234 8.13 -1.63 -20.33
N MET A 235 7.03 -2.38 -20.25
CA MET A 235 7.00 -3.80 -20.62
C MET A 235 7.33 -4.01 -22.10
N ASN A 236 6.83 -3.13 -22.98
CA ASN A 236 7.15 -3.15 -24.41
C ASN A 236 8.64 -2.86 -24.67
N ALA A 237 9.25 -1.91 -23.95
CA ALA A 237 10.68 -1.62 -24.06
C ALA A 237 11.53 -2.83 -23.63
N PHE A 238 11.19 -3.45 -22.50
CA PHE A 238 11.84 -4.69 -22.05
C PHE A 238 11.68 -5.84 -23.06
N GLY A 239 10.49 -6.01 -23.63
CA GLY A 239 10.23 -7.04 -24.64
C GLY A 239 11.02 -6.84 -25.94
N ARG A 240 11.43 -5.61 -26.24
CA ARG A 240 12.26 -5.25 -27.41
C ARG A 240 13.76 -5.22 -27.13
N TYR A 241 14.18 -5.48 -25.89
CA TYR A 241 15.57 -5.32 -25.44
C TYR A 241 16.09 -3.87 -25.51
N ASP A 242 15.19 -2.88 -25.53
CA ASP A 242 15.51 -1.44 -25.52
C ASP A 242 15.79 -0.98 -24.07
N TYR A 243 16.89 -1.48 -23.49
CA TYR A 243 17.21 -1.27 -22.08
C TYR A 243 17.53 0.19 -21.73
N ASP A 244 18.08 0.95 -22.66
CA ASP A 244 18.35 2.38 -22.59
C ASP A 244 17.06 3.19 -22.37
N PHE A 245 16.01 2.87 -23.13
CA PHE A 245 14.71 3.52 -23.02
C PHE A 245 13.91 3.01 -21.82
N ALA A 246 14.01 1.71 -21.50
CA ALA A 246 13.42 1.17 -20.28
C ALA A 246 14.00 1.85 -19.02
N PHE A 247 15.31 2.14 -19.01
CA PHE A 247 15.95 2.87 -17.93
C PHE A 247 15.51 4.34 -17.87
N ALA A 248 15.36 5.01 -19.02
CA ALA A 248 14.79 6.35 -19.10
C ALA A 248 13.36 6.41 -18.52
N ILE A 249 12.50 5.44 -18.88
CA ILE A 249 11.14 5.31 -18.31
C ILE A 249 11.20 5.15 -16.79
N LEU A 250 12.08 4.29 -16.27
CA LEU A 250 12.23 4.07 -14.83
C LEU A 250 12.62 5.36 -14.10
N LEU A 251 13.61 6.11 -14.61
CA LEU A 251 14.03 7.38 -14.03
C LEU A 251 12.89 8.39 -13.99
N VAL A 252 12.09 8.47 -15.05
CA VAL A 252 10.94 9.37 -15.13
C VAL A 252 9.86 8.96 -14.13
N ILE A 253 9.53 7.68 -14.03
CA ILE A 253 8.55 7.18 -13.04
C ILE A 253 9.01 7.59 -11.62
N ILE A 254 10.28 7.38 -11.28
CA ILE A 254 10.83 7.77 -9.98
C ILE A 254 10.73 9.29 -9.78
N ALA A 255 11.19 10.08 -10.74
CA ALA A 255 11.17 11.54 -10.65
C ALA A 255 9.76 12.07 -10.45
N VAL A 256 8.78 11.58 -11.21
CA VAL A 256 7.40 12.06 -11.12
C VAL A 256 6.73 11.62 -9.83
N ILE A 257 6.96 10.39 -9.35
CA ILE A 257 6.43 9.95 -8.06
C ILE A 257 6.99 10.83 -6.93
N LEU A 258 8.29 11.10 -6.93
CA LEU A 258 8.93 11.98 -5.93
C LEU A 258 8.35 13.41 -5.97
N VAL A 259 8.14 13.97 -7.17
CA VAL A 259 7.51 15.29 -7.33
C VAL A 259 6.07 15.28 -6.82
N SER A 260 5.27 14.26 -7.19
CA SER A 260 3.88 14.12 -6.73
C SER A 260 3.80 13.99 -5.21
N GLU A 261 4.67 13.21 -4.59
CA GLU A 261 4.73 13.04 -3.15
C GLU A 261 5.13 14.35 -2.45
N GLY A 262 6.10 15.09 -3.01
CA GLY A 262 6.49 16.42 -2.56
C GLY A 262 5.34 17.44 -2.61
N VAL A 263 4.62 17.50 -3.73
CA VAL A 263 3.44 18.38 -3.90
C VAL A 263 2.33 17.98 -2.92
N SER A 264 2.01 16.69 -2.80
CA SER A 264 1.00 16.17 -1.87
C SER A 264 1.34 16.49 -0.42
N GLY A 265 2.63 16.39 -0.05
CA GLY A 265 3.13 16.76 1.27
C GLY A 265 3.05 18.26 1.54
N TRP A 266 3.36 19.10 0.55
CA TRP A 266 3.23 20.55 0.67
C TRP A 266 1.77 20.99 0.85
N VAL A 267 0.84 20.47 0.05
CA VAL A 267 -0.60 20.78 0.16
C VAL A 267 -1.14 20.37 1.54
N ARG A 268 -0.74 19.20 2.04
CA ARG A 268 -1.18 18.75 3.38
C ARG A 268 -0.74 19.70 4.49
N LYS A 269 0.47 20.27 4.44
CA LYS A 269 0.95 21.25 5.44
C LYS A 269 0.23 22.60 5.42
N GLN A 270 -0.55 22.90 4.40
CA GLN A 270 -1.28 24.16 4.28
C GLN A 270 -2.74 24.01 4.74
N ILE A 271 -3.29 22.78 4.69
CA ILE A 271 -4.68 22.49 5.08
C ILE A 271 -4.77 22.11 6.56
N TRP A 272 -3.68 21.58 7.14
CA TRP A 272 -3.55 21.13 8.53
C TRP A 272 -2.34 21.81 9.19
#